data_AF-A0A372NN78-F1
#
_entry.id   AF-A0A372NN78-F1
#
_cell.length_a   1.000
_cell.length_b   1.000
_cell.length_c   1.000
_cell.angle_alpha   90.00
_cell.angle_beta   90.00
_cell.angle_gamma   90.00
#
_symmetry.space_group_name_H-M   'P 1'
#
loop_
_entity.id
_entity.type
_entity.pdbx_description
1 polymer ?
#
loop_
_entity_poly.entity_id
_entity_poly.type
_entity_poly.pdbx_seq_one_letter_code
_entity_poly.pdbx_strand_id
1 'polypeptide(L)'
;MNNEILEKYNIHFYKNVRGEERTDGRSVLSTYVGSWETKGDIDDLLTDVDRCLNGQYDSVEDIYYDHSLIGIYAEITPDYLILSDEHRLNPIKIPMVDFREILLSWREFFLSS
;
A
#
# COMPACT_ATOMS: atom_id res chain seq x y z
N MET A 1 10.42 -8.77 7.48
CA MET A 1 10.24 -7.69 6.51
C MET A 1 10.84 -8.15 5.20
N ASN A 2 10.18 -7.96 4.07
CA ASN A 2 10.67 -8.43 2.77
C ASN A 2 11.55 -7.36 2.10
N ASN A 3 12.86 -7.36 2.36
CA ASN A 3 13.74 -6.29 1.87
C ASN A 3 13.86 -6.27 0.33
N GLU A 4 13.78 -7.43 -0.33
CA GLU A 4 13.86 -7.53 -1.78
C GLU A 4 12.70 -6.78 -2.47
N ILE A 5 11.47 -6.92 -1.94
CA ILE A 5 10.32 -6.20 -2.50
C ILE A 5 10.42 -4.70 -2.25
N LEU A 6 10.90 -4.30 -1.06
CA LEU A 6 11.06 -2.88 -0.72
C LEU A 6 12.12 -2.21 -1.61
N GLU A 7 13.24 -2.89 -1.88
CA GLU A 7 14.27 -2.42 -2.81
C GLU A 7 13.74 -2.31 -4.25
N LYS A 8 13.01 -3.32 -4.73
CA LYS A 8 12.39 -3.33 -6.08
C LYS A 8 11.54 -2.08 -6.33
N TYR A 9 10.80 -1.65 -5.31
CA TYR A 9 9.90 -0.50 -5.39
C TYR A 9 10.49 0.79 -4.79
N ASN A 10 11.75 0.77 -4.38
CA ASN A 10 12.46 1.89 -3.76
C ASN A 10 11.67 2.49 -2.58
N ILE A 11 11.22 1.64 -1.66
CA ILE A 11 10.49 2.00 -0.45
C ILE A 11 11.41 1.83 0.76
N HIS A 12 11.51 2.86 1.60
CA HIS A 12 12.24 2.79 2.86
C HIS A 12 11.34 3.11 4.05
N PHE A 13 11.31 2.22 5.03
CA PHE A 13 10.64 2.43 6.30
C PHE A 13 11.61 2.95 7.34
N TYR A 14 11.17 3.91 8.16
CA TYR A 14 11.97 4.47 9.24
C TYR A 14 11.10 5.00 10.37
N LYS A 15 11.69 5.17 11.55
CA LYS A 15 11.07 5.90 12.66
C LYS A 15 11.61 7.31 12.67
N ASN A 16 10.73 8.31 12.73
CA ASN A 16 11.18 9.69 12.85
C ASN A 16 11.72 9.98 14.26
N VAL A 17 12.14 11.23 14.51
CA VAL A 17 12.69 11.64 15.83
C VAL A 17 11.70 11.52 16.99
N ARG A 18 10.40 11.38 16.70
CA ARG A 18 9.32 11.16 17.68
C ARG A 18 8.99 9.69 17.88
N GLY A 19 9.66 8.79 17.15
CA GLY A 19 9.40 7.36 17.16
C GLY A 19 8.26 6.93 16.24
N GLU A 20 7.64 7.85 15.50
CA GLU A 20 6.53 7.54 14.58
C GLU A 20 7.05 6.82 13.34
N GLU A 21 6.35 5.75 12.96
CA GLU A 21 6.61 4.97 11.75
C GLU A 21 6.27 5.79 10.50
N ARG A 22 7.22 5.85 9.56
CA ARG A 22 7.10 6.62 8.33
C ARG A 22 7.70 5.87 7.15
N THR A 23 7.24 6.22 5.95
CA THR A 23 7.90 5.90 4.69
C THR A 23 8.65 7.13 4.17
N ASP A 24 9.68 6.93 3.36
CA ASP A 24 10.52 8.01 2.83
C ASP A 24 9.85 8.92 1.78
N GLY A 25 8.65 8.58 1.33
CA GLY A 25 7.87 9.36 0.36
C GLY A 25 8.56 9.56 -1.00
N ARG A 26 9.58 8.76 -1.34
CA ARG A 26 10.35 8.95 -2.58
C ARG A 26 9.62 8.51 -3.85
N SER A 27 8.52 7.78 -3.70
CA SER A 27 7.64 7.33 -4.78
C SER A 27 6.18 7.49 -4.38
N VAL A 28 5.29 7.51 -5.38
CA VAL A 28 3.83 7.52 -5.16
C VAL A 28 3.41 6.34 -4.31
N LEU A 29 3.96 5.15 -4.58
CA LEU A 29 3.70 3.95 -3.79
C LEU A 29 4.24 4.07 -2.35
N SER A 30 5.45 4.60 -2.15
CA SER A 30 5.99 4.83 -0.80
C SER A 30 5.10 5.78 0.00
N THR A 31 4.64 6.87 -0.64
CA THR A 31 3.72 7.83 -0.03
C THR A 31 2.36 7.21 0.30
N TYR A 32 1.80 6.42 -0.62
CA TYR A 32 0.55 5.70 -0.43
C TYR A 32 0.63 4.65 0.69
N VAL A 33 1.72 3.91 0.81
CA VAL A 33 1.89 2.96 1.92
C VAL A 33 1.96 3.71 3.26
N GLY A 34 2.64 4.86 3.28
CA GLY A 34 2.79 5.68 4.48
C GLY A 34 1.53 6.41 4.95
N SER A 35 0.46 6.47 4.15
CA SER A 35 -0.81 7.08 4.56
C SER A 35 -1.70 6.17 5.39
N TRP A 36 -1.38 4.88 5.46
CA TRP A 36 -2.06 3.91 6.32
C TRP A 36 -1.42 3.94 7.71
N GLU A 37 -1.97 4.79 8.58
CA GLU A 37 -1.39 5.10 9.89
C GLU A 37 -1.88 4.20 11.04
N THR A 38 -2.86 3.33 10.79
CA THR A 38 -3.37 2.41 11.81
C THR A 38 -3.29 0.96 11.39
N LYS A 39 -3.11 0.08 12.38
CA LYS A 39 -3.10 -1.37 12.17
C LYS A 39 -4.40 -1.87 11.55
N GLY A 40 -5.54 -1.32 11.99
CA GLY A 40 -6.86 -1.71 11.49
C GLY A 40 -6.95 -1.48 9.98
N ASP A 41 -6.59 -0.27 9.53
CA ASP A 41 -6.67 0.06 8.11
C ASP A 41 -5.74 -0.81 7.26
N ILE A 42 -4.55 -1.14 7.76
CA ILE A 42 -3.61 -2.04 7.07
C ILE A 42 -4.18 -3.48 6.99
N ASP A 43 -4.79 -3.97 8.06
CA ASP A 43 -5.37 -5.32 8.10
C ASP A 43 -6.62 -5.43 7.21
N ASP A 44 -7.45 -4.39 7.15
CA ASP A 44 -8.61 -4.31 6.24
C ASP A 44 -8.14 -4.32 4.78
N LEU A 45 -7.17 -3.49 4.43
CA LEU A 45 -6.60 -3.45 3.08
C LEU A 45 -5.91 -4.77 2.70
N LEU A 46 -5.19 -5.41 3.62
CA LEU A 46 -4.62 -6.75 3.41
C LEU A 46 -5.70 -7.79 3.14
N THR A 47 -6.85 -7.70 3.80
CA THR A 47 -7.98 -8.61 3.60
C THR A 47 -8.52 -8.49 2.19
N ASP A 48 -8.68 -7.28 1.67
CA ASP A 48 -9.15 -7.06 0.29
C ASP A 48 -8.11 -7.49 -0.76
N VAL A 49 -6.83 -7.27 -0.50
CA VAL A 49 -5.74 -7.82 -1.34
C VAL A 49 -5.75 -9.35 -1.34
N ASP A 50 -5.95 -9.99 -0.19
CA ASP A 50 -6.06 -11.45 -0.09
C ASP A 50 -7.31 -11.97 -0.83
N ARG A 51 -8.45 -11.26 -0.76
CA ARG A 51 -9.65 -11.58 -1.55
C ARG A 51 -9.34 -11.54 -3.05
N CYS A 52 -8.61 -10.53 -3.53
CA CYS A 52 -8.19 -10.45 -4.94
C CYS A 52 -7.35 -11.66 -5.35
N LEU A 53 -6.32 -11.97 -4.58
CA LEU A 53 -5.39 -13.07 -4.86
C LEU A 53 -6.04 -14.46 -4.80
N ASN A 54 -7.11 -14.61 -4.03
CA ASN A 54 -7.87 -15.85 -3.93
C ASN A 54 -9.02 -15.96 -4.94
N GLY A 55 -9.13 -15.03 -5.90
CA GLY A 55 -10.21 -15.01 -6.89
C GLY A 55 -11.58 -14.65 -6.31
N GLN A 56 -11.60 -13.98 -5.16
CA GLN A 56 -12.80 -13.52 -4.45
C GLN A 56 -13.01 -12.01 -4.62
N TYR A 57 -12.65 -11.46 -5.78
CA TYR A 57 -12.72 -10.02 -6.06
C TYR A 57 -14.14 -9.44 -5.86
N ASP A 58 -15.18 -10.20 -6.19
CA ASP A 58 -16.58 -9.78 -5.99
C ASP A 58 -16.95 -9.59 -4.50
N SER A 59 -16.09 -10.04 -3.57
CA SER A 59 -16.26 -9.87 -2.12
C SER A 59 -15.44 -8.72 -1.55
N VAL A 60 -14.69 -7.98 -2.37
CA VAL A 60 -13.95 -6.78 -1.96
C VAL A 60 -14.95 -5.67 -1.65
N GLU A 61 -14.84 -5.08 -0.47
CA GLU A 61 -15.84 -4.13 0.06
C GLU A 61 -15.70 -2.74 -0.56
N ASP A 62 -14.47 -2.30 -0.80
CA ASP A 62 -14.16 -1.08 -1.52
C ASP A 62 -13.04 -1.35 -2.55
N ILE A 63 -13.23 -0.87 -3.77
CA ILE A 63 -12.21 -1.00 -4.81
C ILE A 63 -11.40 0.30 -4.97
N TYR A 64 -11.82 1.40 -4.34
CA TYR A 64 -11.19 2.71 -4.42
C TYR A 64 -10.69 3.17 -3.05
N TYR A 65 -9.37 3.21 -2.88
CA TYR A 65 -8.72 3.63 -1.64
C TYR A 65 -8.09 5.02 -1.82
N ASP A 66 -8.91 5.96 -2.24
CA ASP A 66 -8.44 7.30 -2.59
C ASP A 66 -8.02 8.09 -1.34
N HIS A 67 -6.77 8.55 -1.31
CA HIS A 67 -6.30 9.50 -0.31
C HIS A 67 -6.25 10.89 -0.90
N SER A 68 -7.43 11.54 -0.94
CA SER A 68 -7.62 12.90 -1.47
C SER A 68 -6.69 13.95 -0.85
N LEU A 69 -6.28 13.77 0.41
CA LEU A 69 -5.36 14.68 1.11
C LEU A 69 -3.93 14.69 0.51
N ILE A 70 -3.52 13.62 -0.16
CA ILE A 70 -2.20 13.51 -0.79
C ILE A 70 -2.29 13.45 -2.32
N GLY A 71 -3.50 13.63 -2.89
CA GLY A 71 -3.73 13.63 -4.34
C GLY A 71 -3.42 12.29 -5.03
N ILE A 72 -3.50 11.18 -4.28
CA ILE A 72 -3.27 9.83 -4.81
C ILE A 72 -4.61 9.11 -4.93
N TYR A 73 -4.90 8.66 -6.14
CA TYR A 73 -5.99 7.75 -6.44
C TYR A 73 -5.48 6.33 -6.47
N ALA A 74 -6.21 5.42 -5.84
CA ALA A 74 -5.83 4.02 -5.72
C ALA A 74 -7.01 3.12 -6.07
N GLU A 75 -6.83 2.26 -7.08
CA GLU A 75 -7.84 1.29 -7.51
C GLU A 75 -7.27 -0.13 -7.36
N ILE A 76 -8.00 -0.99 -6.68
CA ILE A 76 -7.69 -2.42 -6.62
C ILE A 76 -8.46 -3.15 -7.72
N THR A 77 -7.71 -3.95 -8.47
CA THR A 77 -8.20 -4.89 -9.48
C THR A 77 -7.78 -6.31 -9.07
N PRO A 78 -8.32 -7.37 -9.69
CA PRO A 78 -7.92 -8.75 -9.37
C PRO A 78 -6.40 -8.99 -9.42
N ASP A 79 -5.71 -8.31 -10.33
CA ASP A 79 -4.30 -8.55 -10.62
C ASP A 79 -3.36 -7.43 -10.14
N TYR A 80 -3.87 -6.20 -9.98
CA TYR A 80 -3.04 -5.01 -9.74
C TYR A 80 -3.66 -4.02 -8.77
N LEU A 81 -2.78 -3.33 -8.04
CA LEU A 81 -3.05 -2.01 -7.47
C LEU A 81 -2.66 -0.99 -8.54
N ILE A 82 -3.58 -0.11 -8.87
CA ILE A 82 -3.36 0.98 -9.81
C ILE A 82 -3.29 2.27 -9.00
N LEU A 83 -2.12 2.91 -8.99
CA LEU A 83 -1.97 4.23 -8.38
C LEU A 83 -1.85 5.28 -9.47
N SER A 84 -2.50 6.42 -9.28
CA SER A 84 -2.43 7.54 -10.21
C SER A 84 -2.59 8.87 -9.49
N ASP A 85 -2.22 9.95 -10.19
CA ASP A 85 -2.47 11.31 -9.71
C ASP A 85 -3.97 11.68 -9.78
N GLU A 86 -4.30 12.89 -9.33
CA GLU A 86 -5.68 13.38 -9.33
C GLU A 86 -6.36 13.48 -10.69
N HIS A 87 -5.57 13.48 -11.76
CA HIS A 87 -6.06 13.50 -13.13
C HIS A 87 -6.03 12.12 -13.78
N ARG A 88 -5.66 11.09 -13.01
CA ARG A 88 -5.45 9.71 -13.45
C ARG A 88 -4.45 9.59 -14.61
N LEU A 89 -3.52 10.56 -14.70
CA LEU A 89 -2.50 10.58 -15.72
C LEU A 89 -1.33 9.70 -15.27
N ASN A 90 -0.81 8.88 -16.18
CA ASN A 90 0.34 8.00 -15.96
C ASN A 90 0.18 7.02 -14.77
N PRO A 91 -0.85 6.15 -14.79
CA PRO A 91 -1.05 5.19 -13.72
C PRO A 91 0.14 4.22 -13.62
N ILE A 92 0.61 3.98 -12.39
CA ILE A 92 1.54 2.90 -12.08
C ILE A 92 0.73 1.66 -11.67
N LYS A 93 1.14 0.49 -12.15
CA LYS A 93 0.50 -0.79 -11.83
C LYS A 93 1.44 -1.64 -11.01
N ILE A 94 1.00 -2.04 -9.82
CA ILE A 94 1.74 -2.89 -8.90
C ILE A 94 1.00 -4.24 -8.86
N PRO A 95 1.63 -5.38 -9.21
CA PRO A 95 0.99 -6.68 -9.09
C PRO A 95 0.48 -6.91 -7.65
N MET A 96 -0.71 -7.51 -7.51
CA MET A 96 -1.31 -7.77 -6.19
C MET A 96 -0.40 -8.57 -5.27
N VAL A 97 0.34 -9.55 -5.82
CA VAL A 97 1.30 -10.35 -5.06
C VAL A 97 2.40 -9.48 -4.45
N ASP A 98 2.95 -8.55 -5.24
CA ASP A 98 3.98 -7.63 -4.78
C ASP A 98 3.43 -6.65 -3.75
N PHE A 99 2.23 -6.12 -4.00
CA PHE A 99 1.59 -5.17 -3.10
C PHE A 99 1.29 -5.79 -1.73
N ARG A 100 0.83 -7.04 -1.71
CA ARG A 100 0.66 -7.81 -0.47
C ARG A 100 1.94 -7.88 0.34
N GLU A 101 3.06 -8.22 -0.29
CA GLU A 101 4.35 -8.34 0.40
C GLU A 101 4.85 -7.00 0.96
N ILE A 102 4.55 -5.90 0.26
CA ILE A 102 4.81 -4.53 0.75
C ILE A 102 3.95 -4.23 1.98
N LEU A 103 2.64 -4.51 1.95
CA LEU A 103 1.74 -4.28 3.09
C LEU A 103 2.09 -5.15 4.30
N LEU A 104 2.46 -6.41 4.08
CA LEU A 104 2.94 -7.28 5.16
C LEU A 104 4.22 -6.74 5.79
N SER A 105 5.14 -6.23 4.98
CA SER A 105 6.36 -5.58 5.45
C SER A 105 6.06 -4.33 6.26
N TRP A 106 5.09 -3.52 5.81
CA TRP A 106 4.65 -2.32 6.53
C TRP A 106 3.99 -2.66 7.86
N ARG A 107 3.09 -3.66 7.87
CA ARG A 107 2.46 -4.17 9.08
C ARG A 107 3.47 -4.70 10.09
N GLU A 108 4.47 -5.47 9.64
CA GLU A 108 5.53 -5.98 10.50
C GLU A 108 6.35 -4.84 11.12
N PHE A 109 6.67 -3.81 10.33
CA PHE A 109 7.36 -2.62 10.81
C PHE A 109 6.53 -1.87 11.87
N PHE A 110 5.22 -1.71 11.64
CA PHE A 110 4.28 -1.13 12.59
C PHE A 110 4.13 -1.92 13.91
N LEU A 111 4.24 -3.25 13.85
CA LEU A 111 4.11 -4.13 15.02
C LEU A 111 5.40 -4.30 15.81
N SER A 112 6.52 -3.74 15.34
CA SER A 112 7.83 -3.80 16.02
C SER A 112 7.99 -2.74 17.13
N SER A 113 6.89 -2.13 17.55
CA SER A 113 6.80 -0.96 18.44
C SER A 113 6.19 -1.30 19.79
#